data_AF-A0A9X9XI19-F1
#
_entry.id   AF-A0A9X9XI19-F1
#
_cell.length_a   1.000
_cell.length_b   1.000
_cell.length_c   1.000
_cell.angle_alpha   90.00
_cell.angle_beta   90.00
_cell.angle_gamma   90.00
#
_symmetry.space_group_name_H-M   'P 1'
#
loop_
_entity.id
_entity.type
_entity.pdbx_description
1 polymer ?
#
loop_
_entity_poly.entity_id
_entity_poly.type
_entity_poly.pdbx_seq_one_letter_code
_entity_poly.pdbx_strand_id
1 'polypeptide(L)'
;MLKMAPRLPELRRWLSRIQPLTTDTRHLAVVPASNSLEADVERRDSMDDSGDSAGTIDLDNFVSSLATGHDDLGPRLRTIVNRSSSGRSDVSVHAHYVAFRGGRPTVEDFVDILVTKLVGFCLPRRELRKAQERWVGMPAAKVMEDAVRLHRRAVDLFKKANRETNRNGEFGEVITYLLIESVLRAPQLVAKMSLKTNSQMPVHGSDGIHFRLEDSAGALRLLWGESKCYQSVGDAIMKAAESVAENVENDKMAHELFLIEQHADLDGFPEELSAAILDFLDPYNEKSNQRLDTSVMLIAFDFDAFAKLEGVAPDKMEAVFAEHLENALPDLKARIDAALEKHAVPVHDLHVFFLPVPSVAAMRERFQTQIGWTA
;
A
#
# COMPACT_ATOMS: atom_id res chain seq x y z
N MET A 1 17.04 36.31 33.37
CA MET A 1 18.16 35.37 33.58
C MET A 1 17.69 34.00 33.11
N LEU A 2 18.13 33.58 31.91
CA LEU A 2 17.75 32.31 31.27
C LEU A 2 18.17 31.12 32.15
N LYS A 3 17.24 30.23 32.51
CA LYS A 3 17.59 28.93 33.10
C LYS A 3 17.96 27.96 31.98
N MET A 4 19.17 27.42 32.10
CA MET A 4 19.87 26.59 31.12
C MET A 4 19.14 25.26 30.84
N ALA A 5 19.15 24.86 29.57
CA ALA A 5 18.81 23.51 29.12
C ALA A 5 19.80 22.47 29.68
N PRO A 6 19.39 21.20 29.88
CA PRO A 6 20.29 20.16 30.38
C PRO A 6 21.40 19.86 29.36
N ARG A 7 22.61 19.64 29.87
CA ARG A 7 23.78 19.30 29.06
C ARG A 7 23.62 17.90 28.47
N LEU A 8 24.01 17.77 27.19
CA LEU A 8 24.03 16.56 26.34
C LEU A 8 24.39 15.20 27.01
N PRO A 9 25.21 15.11 28.07
CA PRO A 9 25.51 13.82 28.72
C PRO A 9 24.30 13.17 29.42
N GLU A 10 23.34 13.94 29.93
CA GLU A 10 22.18 13.38 30.65
C GLU A 10 21.16 12.73 29.71
N LEU A 11 21.03 13.26 28.49
CA LEU A 11 20.17 12.70 27.44
C LEU A 11 20.65 11.30 26.99
N ARG A 12 21.97 11.10 26.90
CA ARG A 12 22.56 9.80 26.54
C ARG A 12 22.33 8.73 27.61
N ARG A 13 22.37 9.13 28.89
CA ARG A 13 22.08 8.24 30.03
C ARG A 13 20.60 7.86 30.13
N TRP A 14 19.71 8.72 29.63
CA TRP A 14 18.28 8.45 29.54
C TRP A 14 17.96 7.52 28.36
N LEU A 15 18.56 7.77 27.19
CA LEU A 15 18.42 6.91 26.01
C LEU A 15 18.98 5.49 26.23
N SER A 16 20.05 5.33 27.02
CA SER A 16 20.60 4.01 27.33
C SER A 16 19.74 3.15 28.26
N ARG A 17 18.66 3.71 28.85
CA ARG A 17 17.70 2.97 29.70
C ARG A 17 16.47 2.48 28.93
N ILE A 18 16.29 2.92 27.69
CA ILE A 18 15.27 2.40 26.79
C ILE A 18 15.88 1.16 26.14
N GLN A 19 15.66 -0.02 26.72
CA GLN A 19 15.94 -1.25 26.00
C GLN A 19 14.97 -1.34 24.82
N PRO A 20 15.44 -1.56 23.59
CA PRO A 20 14.55 -1.96 22.51
C PRO A 20 13.88 -3.27 22.93
N LEU A 21 12.56 -3.34 22.78
CA LEU A 21 11.86 -4.62 22.74
C LEU A 21 12.51 -5.41 21.62
N THR A 22 13.32 -6.41 21.99
CA THR A 22 13.90 -7.36 21.06
C THR A 22 12.75 -8.13 20.43
N THR A 23 12.46 -7.85 19.16
CA THR A 23 11.83 -8.83 18.29
C THR A 23 12.85 -9.94 18.10
N ASP A 24 12.69 -11.01 18.86
CA ASP A 24 13.45 -12.24 18.73
C ASP A 24 13.06 -12.92 17.41
N THR A 25 13.76 -12.56 16.33
CA THR A 25 13.68 -13.23 15.04
C THR A 25 14.80 -14.26 14.93
N ARG A 26 14.72 -15.35 15.71
CA ARG A 26 15.40 -16.62 15.39
C ARG A 26 14.54 -17.82 15.78
N HIS A 27 14.52 -18.79 14.85
CA HIS A 27 13.88 -20.12 14.89
C HIS A 27 12.43 -20.22 14.38
N LEU A 28 12.25 -20.04 13.06
CA LEU A 28 11.39 -20.96 12.31
C LEU A 28 12.19 -22.25 12.11
N ALA A 29 12.03 -23.19 13.04
CA ALA A 29 12.43 -24.57 12.82
C ALA A 29 11.41 -25.21 11.88
N VAL A 30 11.87 -25.58 10.69
CA VAL A 30 11.17 -26.49 9.79
C VAL A 30 10.99 -27.82 10.53
N VAL A 31 9.75 -28.24 10.71
CA VAL A 31 9.41 -29.59 11.20
C VAL A 31 9.66 -30.57 10.05
N PRO A 32 10.52 -31.58 10.19
CA PRO A 32 10.67 -32.61 9.18
C PRO A 32 9.53 -33.63 9.29
N ALA A 33 8.89 -33.93 8.17
CA ALA A 33 8.01 -35.07 8.04
C ALA A 33 8.86 -36.36 8.04
N SER A 34 8.67 -37.21 9.04
CA SER A 34 9.15 -38.59 9.05
C SER A 34 8.10 -39.51 8.42
N ASN A 35 8.42 -40.17 7.32
CA ASN A 35 8.72 -41.62 7.33
C ASN A 35 9.00 -42.19 5.93
N SER A 36 10.20 -42.75 5.81
CA SER A 36 10.56 -44.04 5.20
C SER A 36 10.00 -44.41 3.83
N LEU A 37 10.91 -44.50 2.85
CA LEU A 37 11.21 -45.77 2.16
C LEU A 37 12.62 -45.69 1.57
N GLU A 38 13.46 -46.63 2.00
CA GLU A 38 14.81 -46.88 1.51
C GLU A 38 14.80 -47.38 0.06
N ALA A 39 15.74 -46.91 -0.75
CA ALA A 39 16.43 -47.74 -1.74
C ALA A 39 17.74 -47.04 -2.16
N ASP A 40 18.84 -47.73 -1.90
CA ASP A 40 20.19 -47.47 -2.40
C ASP A 40 20.24 -47.31 -3.93
N VAL A 41 21.24 -46.58 -4.43
CA VAL A 41 22.33 -47.12 -5.29
C VAL A 41 23.11 -46.00 -6.02
N GLU A 42 24.42 -46.01 -5.74
CA GLU A 42 25.59 -45.63 -6.55
C GLU A 42 25.98 -44.17 -6.85
N ARG A 43 27.19 -43.87 -6.34
CA ARG A 43 28.11 -42.79 -6.70
C ARG A 43 28.55 -42.89 -8.17
N ARG A 44 28.65 -41.74 -8.85
CA ARG A 44 29.65 -41.50 -9.89
C ARG A 44 30.16 -40.06 -9.84
N ASP A 45 31.48 -39.96 -9.86
CA ASP A 45 32.34 -38.78 -9.78
C ASP A 45 32.30 -37.87 -11.04
N SER A 46 32.84 -36.66 -10.85
CA SER A 46 33.33 -35.67 -11.84
C SER A 46 32.23 -34.82 -12.50
N MET A 47 32.30 -33.49 -12.56
CA MET A 47 33.41 -32.64 -12.98
C MET A 47 33.19 -31.20 -12.47
N ASP A 48 34.23 -30.51 -12.00
CA ASP A 48 34.22 -29.06 -11.75
C ASP A 48 33.90 -28.31 -13.06
N ASP A 49 32.85 -27.50 -13.07
CA ASP A 49 32.69 -26.39 -14.01
C ASP A 49 32.49 -25.11 -13.21
N SER A 50 33.61 -24.41 -13.00
CA SER A 50 33.65 -23.06 -12.46
C SER A 50 33.12 -22.08 -13.51
N GLY A 51 31.79 -22.00 -13.62
CA GLY A 51 31.07 -21.01 -14.41
C GLY A 51 30.78 -19.76 -13.58
N ASP A 52 31.36 -18.66 -14.01
CA ASP A 52 31.20 -17.27 -13.59
C ASP A 52 29.76 -16.91 -13.15
N SER A 53 29.52 -16.79 -11.85
CA SER A 53 28.26 -16.26 -11.32
C SER A 53 28.27 -14.73 -11.42
N ALA A 54 28.05 -14.21 -12.62
CA ALA A 54 27.55 -12.85 -12.77
C ALA A 54 26.32 -12.72 -11.88
N GLY A 55 26.38 -11.85 -10.86
CA GLY A 55 25.39 -11.76 -9.80
C GLY A 55 23.98 -11.62 -10.39
N THR A 56 23.17 -12.67 -10.28
CA THR A 56 21.78 -12.64 -10.66
C THR A 56 21.12 -11.52 -9.87
N ILE A 57 20.65 -10.48 -10.57
CA ILE A 57 19.87 -9.41 -9.93
C ILE A 57 18.62 -10.10 -9.40
N ASP A 58 18.45 -10.06 -8.09
CA ASP A 58 17.24 -10.51 -7.41
C ASP A 58 16.13 -9.49 -7.72
N LEU A 59 15.30 -9.83 -8.71
CA LEU A 59 14.30 -8.94 -9.28
C LEU A 59 13.16 -8.68 -8.29
N ASP A 60 12.74 -9.66 -7.49
CA ASP A 60 11.77 -9.45 -6.42
C ASP A 60 12.30 -8.48 -5.36
N ASN A 61 13.57 -8.64 -4.94
CA ASN A 61 14.18 -7.67 -4.02
C ASN A 61 14.28 -6.26 -4.63
N PHE A 62 14.58 -6.14 -5.93
CA PHE A 62 14.56 -4.84 -6.61
C PHE A 62 13.15 -4.22 -6.58
N VAL A 63 12.12 -4.96 -6.99
CA VAL A 63 10.73 -4.47 -7.00
C VAL A 63 10.26 -4.08 -5.59
N SER A 64 10.55 -4.92 -4.59
CA SER A 64 10.26 -4.63 -3.19
C SER A 64 10.97 -3.36 -2.69
N SER A 65 12.20 -3.11 -3.18
CA SER A 65 12.94 -1.89 -2.83
C SER A 65 12.32 -0.60 -3.39
N LEU A 66 11.53 -0.69 -4.47
CA LEU A 66 10.82 0.46 -5.03
C LEU A 66 9.62 0.90 -4.17
N ALA A 67 9.11 0.01 -3.31
CA ALA A 67 8.03 0.26 -2.37
C ALA A 67 8.54 0.72 -0.97
N THR A 68 9.71 1.36 -0.95
CA THR A 68 10.35 1.87 0.28
C THR A 68 10.04 3.35 0.52
N GLY A 69 10.40 3.87 1.70
CA GLY A 69 10.16 5.28 2.06
C GLY A 69 8.83 5.54 2.78
N HIS A 70 8.22 4.50 3.34
CA HIS A 70 6.98 4.57 4.15
C HIS A 70 7.21 4.20 5.62
N ASP A 71 8.45 4.27 6.11
CA ASP A 71 8.81 3.90 7.49
C ASP A 71 8.14 4.82 8.54
N ASP A 72 7.79 6.03 8.11
CA ASP A 72 7.02 7.01 8.88
C ASP A 72 5.57 6.58 9.14
N LEU A 73 5.04 5.60 8.40
CA LEU A 73 3.71 5.02 8.62
C LEU A 73 3.66 4.15 9.87
N GLY A 74 4.73 3.41 10.19
CA GLY A 74 4.78 2.45 11.31
C GLY A 74 4.41 3.05 12.67
N PRO A 75 4.90 4.26 13.03
CA PRO A 75 4.47 4.95 14.25
C PRO A 75 2.98 5.32 14.29
N ARG A 76 2.32 5.45 13.13
CA ARG A 76 0.95 6.01 13.00
C ARG A 76 -0.12 4.98 12.68
N LEU A 77 0.25 3.84 12.12
CA LEU A 77 -0.66 2.78 11.77
C LEU A 77 -0.30 1.52 12.54
N ARG A 78 -1.30 0.92 13.17
CA ARG A 78 -1.22 -0.37 13.86
C ARG A 78 -1.94 -1.41 13.02
N THR A 79 -1.56 -2.66 13.22
CA THR A 79 -2.16 -3.81 12.54
C THR A 79 -2.67 -4.77 13.61
N ILE A 80 -3.92 -5.20 13.48
CA ILE A 80 -4.41 -6.36 14.22
C ILE A 80 -3.73 -7.58 13.62
N VAL A 81 -3.02 -8.34 14.45
CA VAL A 81 -2.21 -9.50 14.00
C VAL A 81 -3.15 -10.62 13.56
N ASN A 82 -3.63 -10.55 12.32
CA ASN A 82 -4.33 -11.65 11.67
C ASN A 82 -4.40 -11.37 10.16
N ARG A 83 -3.40 -11.87 9.40
CA ARG A 83 -3.62 -12.19 7.98
C ARG A 83 -4.41 -13.49 7.95
N SER A 84 -5.72 -13.36 8.10
CA SER A 84 -6.64 -14.48 8.00
C SER A 84 -7.42 -14.35 6.70
N SER A 85 -7.69 -15.48 6.07
CA SER A 85 -8.70 -15.51 5.01
C SER A 85 -10.07 -15.06 5.56
N SER A 86 -10.95 -14.59 4.68
CA SER A 86 -12.38 -14.56 5.02
C SER A 86 -12.95 -15.99 5.00
N GLY A 87 -14.28 -16.16 4.86
CA GLY A 87 -14.87 -17.45 4.51
C GLY A 87 -14.45 -17.94 3.11
N ARG A 88 -13.94 -17.04 2.26
CA ARG A 88 -13.33 -17.30 0.95
C ARG A 88 -11.80 -17.38 1.07
N SER A 89 -11.18 -18.43 0.54
CA SER A 89 -9.73 -18.64 0.62
C SER A 89 -8.92 -17.69 -0.25
N ASP A 90 -9.54 -17.11 -1.27
CA ASP A 90 -8.97 -16.10 -2.17
C ASP A 90 -9.02 -14.67 -1.60
N VAL A 91 -9.61 -14.47 -0.41
CA VAL A 91 -9.77 -13.15 0.20
C VAL A 91 -8.89 -13.02 1.44
N SER A 92 -7.86 -12.19 1.36
CA SER A 92 -6.97 -11.83 2.47
C SER A 92 -7.45 -10.56 3.17
N VAL A 93 -7.75 -10.63 4.48
CA VAL A 93 -8.19 -9.47 5.26
C VAL A 93 -7.04 -8.89 6.10
N HIS A 94 -6.89 -7.58 6.05
CA HIS A 94 -5.90 -6.77 6.78
C HIS A 94 -6.64 -5.70 7.57
N ALA A 95 -6.57 -5.74 8.90
CA ALA A 95 -7.24 -4.77 9.76
C ALA A 95 -6.22 -3.84 10.38
N HIS A 96 -6.33 -2.55 10.07
CA HIS A 96 -5.43 -1.52 10.55
C HIS A 96 -6.19 -0.44 11.32
N TYR A 97 -5.50 0.25 12.22
CA TYR A 97 -6.07 1.41 12.91
C TYR A 97 -5.00 2.43 13.22
N VAL A 98 -5.41 3.69 13.37
CA VAL A 98 -4.48 4.75 13.74
C VAL A 98 -4.00 4.57 15.18
N ALA A 99 -2.71 4.81 15.40
CA ALA A 99 -2.09 4.73 16.73
C ALA A 99 -2.74 5.69 17.74
N PHE A 100 -2.55 5.42 19.02
CA PHE A 100 -3.02 6.31 20.08
C PHE A 100 -1.86 7.06 20.75
N ARG A 101 -2.15 8.27 21.21
CA ARG A 101 -1.23 9.09 21.99
C ARG A 101 -1.98 9.82 23.08
N GLY A 102 -1.67 9.52 24.34
CA GLY A 102 -2.35 10.13 25.49
C GLY A 102 -3.86 9.89 25.49
N GLY A 103 -4.29 8.69 25.10
CA GLY A 103 -5.71 8.32 25.02
C GLY A 103 -6.48 8.97 23.85
N ARG A 104 -5.79 9.40 22.79
CA ARG A 104 -6.46 9.93 21.59
C ARG A 104 -5.88 9.29 20.33
N PRO A 105 -6.72 8.95 19.35
CA PRO A 105 -6.24 8.46 18.06
C PRO A 105 -5.47 9.56 17.32
N THR A 106 -4.33 9.22 16.75
CA THR A 106 -3.43 10.15 16.04
C THR A 106 -3.86 10.36 14.59
N VAL A 107 -5.15 10.61 14.35
CA VAL A 107 -5.70 10.84 13.00
C VAL A 107 -5.01 12.01 12.32
N GLU A 108 -4.74 13.08 13.08
CA GLU A 108 -4.11 14.29 12.55
C GLU A 108 -2.71 14.00 11.98
N ASP A 109 -1.87 13.30 12.75
CA ASP A 109 -0.53 12.95 12.29
C ASP A 109 -0.58 11.96 11.11
N PHE A 110 -1.60 11.10 11.05
CA PHE A 110 -1.79 10.21 9.90
C PHE A 110 -2.15 11.01 8.64
N VAL A 111 -3.03 12.00 8.74
CA VAL A 111 -3.36 12.90 7.62
C VAL A 111 -2.12 13.70 7.17
N ASP A 112 -1.26 14.16 8.08
CA ASP A 112 0.00 14.83 7.74
C ASP A 112 0.91 13.93 6.87
N ILE A 113 0.95 12.63 7.18
CA ILE A 113 1.67 11.64 6.34
C ILE A 113 1.01 11.57 4.97
N LEU A 114 -0.32 11.41 4.88
CA LEU A 114 -1.01 11.31 3.58
C LEU A 114 -0.66 12.49 2.66
N VAL A 115 -0.66 13.72 3.19
CA VAL A 115 -0.31 14.93 2.43
C VAL A 115 1.15 14.87 1.96
N THR A 116 2.08 14.45 2.83
CA THR A 116 3.50 14.32 2.48
C THR A 116 3.71 13.30 1.34
N LYS A 117 2.86 12.27 1.26
CA LYS A 117 2.95 11.20 0.26
C LYS A 117 2.34 11.56 -1.10
N LEU A 118 1.69 12.72 -1.22
CA LEU A 118 1.13 13.17 -2.50
C LEU A 118 2.17 13.26 -3.62
N VAL A 119 3.43 13.57 -3.30
CA VAL A 119 4.50 13.63 -4.31
C VAL A 119 4.68 12.29 -5.01
N GLY A 120 4.78 11.19 -4.24
CA GLY A 120 4.92 9.83 -4.79
C GLY A 120 3.64 9.31 -5.44
N PHE A 121 2.49 9.64 -4.84
CA PHE A 121 1.19 9.22 -5.35
C PHE A 121 0.82 9.88 -6.69
N CYS A 122 1.07 11.19 -6.83
CA CYS A 122 0.59 11.97 -7.97
C CYS A 122 1.56 12.02 -9.15
N LEU A 123 2.88 11.96 -8.90
CA LEU A 123 3.89 12.19 -9.93
C LEU A 123 4.55 10.86 -10.34
N PRO A 124 4.78 10.64 -11.65
CA PRO A 124 5.53 9.48 -12.12
C PRO A 124 6.95 9.41 -11.51
N ARG A 125 7.44 8.22 -11.19
CA ARG A 125 8.79 8.01 -10.61
C ARG A 125 9.91 8.63 -11.44
N ARG A 126 9.81 8.63 -12.78
CA ARG A 126 10.78 9.28 -13.68
C ARG A 126 10.92 10.77 -13.41
N GLU A 127 9.84 11.43 -12.98
CA GLU A 127 9.91 12.84 -12.63
C GLU A 127 10.62 13.05 -11.29
N LEU A 128 10.40 12.15 -10.33
CA LEU A 128 11.07 12.17 -9.03
C LEU A 128 12.57 11.91 -9.19
N ARG A 129 12.95 10.89 -9.98
CA ARG A 129 14.37 10.61 -10.29
C ARG A 129 15.04 11.77 -10.97
N LYS A 130 14.44 12.34 -12.03
CA LYS A 130 14.98 13.54 -12.69
C LYS A 130 15.13 14.72 -11.74
N ALA A 131 14.23 14.89 -10.77
CA ALA A 131 14.37 15.92 -9.74
C ALA A 131 15.58 15.63 -8.84
N GLN A 132 15.71 14.39 -8.35
CA GLN A 132 16.82 13.95 -7.50
C GLN A 132 18.18 14.05 -8.21
N GLU A 133 18.27 13.66 -9.47
CA GLU A 133 19.47 13.80 -10.31
C GLU A 133 19.89 15.26 -10.44
N ARG A 134 18.92 16.18 -10.67
CA ARG A 134 19.21 17.62 -10.70
C ARG A 134 19.70 18.14 -9.35
N TRP A 135 19.26 17.55 -8.24
CA TRP A 135 19.69 17.96 -6.89
C TRP A 135 21.13 17.57 -6.59
N VAL A 136 21.72 16.63 -7.33
CA VAL A 136 23.12 16.23 -7.17
C VAL A 136 24.02 17.44 -7.39
N GLY A 137 24.79 17.81 -6.35
CA GLY A 137 25.68 18.97 -6.38
C GLY A 137 25.01 20.33 -6.18
N MET A 138 23.69 20.40 -5.97
CA MET A 138 23.01 21.65 -5.64
C MET A 138 23.25 22.05 -4.17
N PRO A 139 23.30 23.36 -3.85
CA PRO A 139 23.27 23.82 -2.47
C PRO A 139 21.99 23.34 -1.76
N ALA A 140 22.10 22.94 -0.49
CA ALA A 140 20.98 22.39 0.28
C ALA A 140 19.74 23.30 0.27
N ALA A 141 19.92 24.62 0.35
CA ALA A 141 18.82 25.58 0.27
C ALA A 141 18.04 25.48 -1.06
N LYS A 142 18.74 25.26 -2.18
CA LYS A 142 18.11 25.10 -3.51
C LYS A 142 17.38 23.77 -3.65
N VAL A 143 17.89 22.70 -3.03
CA VAL A 143 17.18 21.42 -2.95
C VAL A 143 15.85 21.61 -2.20
N MET A 144 15.85 22.35 -1.09
CA MET A 144 14.62 22.60 -0.32
C MET A 144 13.61 23.47 -1.08
N GLU A 145 14.07 24.51 -1.77
CA GLU A 145 13.21 25.28 -2.67
C GLU A 145 12.57 24.40 -3.75
N ASP A 146 13.33 23.45 -4.33
CA ASP A 146 12.82 22.58 -5.38
C ASP A 146 11.87 21.50 -4.85
N ALA A 147 12.16 20.90 -3.70
CA ALA A 147 11.27 19.96 -3.03
C ALA A 147 9.90 20.60 -2.72
N VAL A 148 9.89 21.87 -2.27
CA VAL A 148 8.64 22.62 -2.05
C VAL A 148 7.89 22.87 -3.36
N ARG A 149 8.58 23.19 -4.45
CA ARG A 149 7.96 23.33 -5.79
C ARG A 149 7.34 22.01 -6.26
N LEU A 150 8.04 20.90 -6.06
CA LEU A 150 7.59 19.57 -6.44
C LEU A 150 6.33 19.16 -5.65
N HIS A 151 6.33 19.40 -4.34
CA HIS A 151 5.16 19.17 -3.49
C HIS A 151 3.96 20.01 -3.92
N ARG A 152 4.16 21.31 -4.18
CA ARG A 152 3.07 22.18 -4.68
C ARG A 152 2.50 21.65 -5.98
N ARG A 153 3.35 21.24 -6.93
CA ARG A 153 2.91 20.65 -8.20
C ARG A 153 2.08 19.38 -8.00
N ALA A 154 2.49 18.50 -7.08
CA ALA A 154 1.73 17.30 -6.74
C ALA A 154 0.34 17.64 -6.17
N VAL A 155 0.27 18.60 -5.24
CA VAL A 155 -1.00 19.09 -4.68
C VAL A 155 -1.89 19.72 -5.76
N ASP A 156 -1.33 20.54 -6.63
CA ASP A 156 -2.08 21.20 -7.72
C ASP A 156 -2.60 20.16 -8.73
N LEU A 157 -1.79 19.14 -9.03
CA LEU A 157 -2.19 18.02 -9.89
C LEU A 157 -3.32 17.22 -9.26
N PHE A 158 -3.18 16.88 -7.97
CA PHE A 158 -4.24 16.22 -7.20
C PHE A 158 -5.53 17.03 -7.26
N LYS A 159 -5.48 18.34 -7.01
CA LYS A 159 -6.65 19.22 -7.09
C LYS A 159 -7.29 19.26 -8.47
N LYS A 160 -6.47 19.35 -9.51
CA LYS A 160 -6.94 19.47 -10.89
C LYS A 160 -7.69 18.22 -11.33
N ALA A 161 -7.07 17.05 -11.17
CA ALA A 161 -7.66 15.76 -11.56
C ALA A 161 -9.03 15.52 -10.91
N ASN A 162 -9.13 15.92 -9.65
CA ASN A 162 -10.22 15.63 -8.75
C ASN A 162 -11.42 16.59 -8.99
N ARG A 163 -11.14 17.82 -9.45
CA ARG A 163 -12.17 18.71 -10.05
C ARG A 163 -12.70 18.17 -11.37
N GLU A 164 -11.83 17.62 -12.22
CA GLU A 164 -12.22 17.07 -13.52
C GLU A 164 -13.06 15.80 -13.38
N THR A 165 -12.84 15.00 -12.34
CA THR A 165 -13.62 13.79 -12.04
C THR A 165 -14.86 14.05 -11.16
N ASN A 166 -15.01 15.26 -10.61
CA ASN A 166 -16.05 15.64 -9.65
C ASN A 166 -16.14 14.68 -8.44
N ARG A 167 -14.98 14.16 -7.99
CA ARG A 167 -14.87 13.27 -6.83
C ARG A 167 -14.40 14.08 -5.62
N ASN A 168 -14.98 13.81 -4.44
CA ASN A 168 -14.55 14.41 -3.16
C ASN A 168 -13.91 13.37 -2.22
N GLY A 169 -13.69 12.14 -2.71
CA GLY A 169 -13.26 10.97 -1.92
C GLY A 169 -11.80 10.56 -2.08
N GLU A 170 -10.98 11.26 -2.88
CA GLU A 170 -9.66 10.76 -3.33
C GLU A 170 -8.59 10.63 -2.24
N PHE A 171 -8.81 11.10 -1.00
CA PHE A 171 -7.88 10.78 0.09
C PHE A 171 -7.84 9.27 0.38
N GLY A 172 -8.94 8.55 0.09
CA GLY A 172 -8.98 7.09 0.12
C GLY A 172 -8.00 6.47 -0.86
N GLU A 173 -7.86 7.02 -2.08
CA GLU A 173 -6.90 6.54 -3.09
C GLU A 173 -5.46 6.67 -2.56
N VAL A 174 -5.15 7.76 -1.85
CA VAL A 174 -3.83 7.96 -1.22
C VAL A 174 -3.57 6.92 -0.13
N ILE A 175 -4.57 6.61 0.70
CA ILE A 175 -4.45 5.57 1.73
C ILE A 175 -4.25 4.20 1.07
N THR A 176 -5.04 3.87 0.04
CA THR A 176 -4.91 2.61 -0.71
C THR A 176 -3.51 2.47 -1.31
N TYR A 177 -3.01 3.50 -1.99
CA TYR A 177 -1.63 3.57 -2.50
C TYR A 177 -0.60 3.24 -1.40
N LEU A 178 -0.72 3.88 -0.23
CA LEU A 178 0.22 3.66 0.87
C LEU A 178 0.14 2.25 1.44
N LEU A 179 -1.05 1.67 1.58
CA LEU A 179 -1.20 0.32 2.10
C LEU A 179 -0.69 -0.73 1.12
N ILE A 180 -0.91 -0.54 -0.18
CA ILE A 180 -0.38 -1.43 -1.21
C ILE A 180 1.16 -1.41 -1.19
N GLU A 181 1.79 -0.23 -1.21
CA GLU A 181 3.26 -0.15 -1.20
C GLU A 181 3.84 -0.63 0.13
N SER A 182 3.29 -0.21 1.27
CA SER A 182 3.89 -0.52 2.59
C SER A 182 3.60 -1.94 3.10
N VAL A 183 2.41 -2.49 2.84
CA VAL A 183 1.97 -3.79 3.39
C VAL A 183 2.12 -4.92 2.38
N LEU A 184 1.84 -4.66 1.10
CA LEU A 184 1.94 -5.67 0.04
C LEU A 184 3.27 -5.63 -0.72
N ARG A 185 4.10 -4.60 -0.45
CA ARG A 185 5.39 -4.38 -1.12
C ARG A 185 5.28 -4.29 -2.64
N ALA A 186 4.14 -3.78 -3.12
CA ALA A 186 3.86 -3.65 -4.53
C ALA A 186 3.96 -2.16 -4.94
N PRO A 187 5.04 -1.73 -5.62
CA PRO A 187 5.18 -0.36 -6.09
C PRO A 187 4.11 0.02 -7.12
N GLN A 188 3.67 1.29 -7.11
CA GLN A 188 2.78 1.86 -8.12
C GLN A 188 3.39 1.75 -9.53
N LEU A 189 2.72 1.15 -10.51
CA LEU A 189 3.19 1.05 -11.89
C LEU A 189 2.83 2.29 -12.72
N VAL A 190 1.65 2.88 -12.47
CA VAL A 190 1.12 4.03 -13.21
C VAL A 190 0.60 5.10 -12.24
N ALA A 191 1.18 6.30 -12.29
CA ALA A 191 0.72 7.48 -11.55
C ALA A 191 -0.51 8.11 -12.23
N LYS A 192 -1.69 7.50 -12.06
CA LYS A 192 -2.94 7.86 -12.75
C LYS A 192 -3.37 9.33 -12.58
N MET A 193 -2.98 9.99 -11.49
CA MET A 193 -3.31 11.41 -11.28
C MET A 193 -2.79 12.31 -12.40
N SER A 194 -1.64 11.98 -13.00
CA SER A 194 -1.11 12.69 -14.15
C SER A 194 -1.99 12.55 -15.39
N LEU A 195 -2.65 11.40 -15.55
CA LEU A 195 -3.50 11.05 -16.69
C LEU A 195 -4.91 11.62 -16.56
N LYS A 196 -5.47 11.63 -15.34
CA LYS A 196 -6.80 12.19 -15.01
C LYS A 196 -6.97 13.68 -15.39
N THR A 197 -5.89 14.40 -15.70
CA THR A 197 -5.92 15.82 -16.09
C THR A 197 -5.95 16.08 -17.59
N ASN A 198 -6.03 15.02 -18.39
CA ASN A 198 -6.18 15.10 -19.84
C ASN A 198 -7.64 14.85 -20.20
N SER A 199 -8.35 15.91 -20.60
CA SER A 199 -9.78 15.82 -20.97
C SER A 199 -10.06 14.93 -22.19
N GLN A 200 -9.03 14.55 -22.96
CA GLN A 200 -9.15 13.62 -24.08
C GLN A 200 -9.01 12.14 -23.65
N MET A 201 -8.61 11.89 -22.40
CA MET A 201 -8.48 10.55 -21.83
C MET A 201 -9.38 10.43 -20.59
N PRO A 202 -10.64 9.98 -20.74
CA PRO A 202 -11.47 9.69 -19.58
C PRO A 202 -10.88 8.48 -18.84
N VAL A 203 -10.09 8.77 -17.80
CA VAL A 203 -9.50 7.75 -16.92
C VAL A 203 -10.54 7.38 -15.86
N HIS A 204 -11.26 6.28 -16.10
CA HIS A 204 -12.20 5.68 -15.16
C HIS A 204 -11.81 4.21 -14.96
N GLY A 205 -11.92 3.70 -13.74
CA GLY A 205 -11.50 2.35 -13.38
C GLY A 205 -10.83 2.31 -12.01
N SER A 206 -9.87 1.40 -11.83
CA SER A 206 -9.20 1.15 -10.55
C SER A 206 -8.43 2.36 -10.02
N ASP A 207 -8.50 2.57 -8.72
CA ASP A 207 -7.75 3.57 -7.97
C ASP A 207 -6.31 3.06 -7.73
N GLY A 208 -5.42 3.31 -8.69
CA GLY A 208 -4.01 2.93 -8.59
C GLY A 208 -3.71 1.54 -9.16
N ILE A 209 -2.69 1.50 -10.02
CA ILE A 209 -2.17 0.27 -10.60
C ILE A 209 -0.82 0.03 -9.97
N HIS A 210 -0.65 -1.12 -9.33
CA HIS A 210 0.60 -1.55 -8.72
C HIS A 210 1.01 -2.91 -9.28
N PHE A 211 2.26 -3.31 -9.06
CA PHE A 211 2.73 -4.59 -9.54
C PHE A 211 3.69 -5.27 -8.56
N ARG A 212 3.81 -6.58 -8.70
CA ARG A 212 4.83 -7.41 -8.05
C ARG A 212 5.30 -8.51 -9.00
N LEU A 213 6.56 -8.90 -8.89
CA LEU A 213 7.04 -10.14 -9.49
C LEU A 213 6.94 -11.29 -8.50
N GLU A 214 6.41 -12.42 -8.93
CA GLU A 214 6.38 -13.64 -8.16
C GLU A 214 7.51 -14.56 -8.65
N ASP A 215 8.73 -14.36 -8.14
CA ASP A 215 9.91 -15.10 -8.59
C ASP A 215 9.71 -16.63 -8.50
N SER A 216 9.05 -17.12 -7.45
CA SER A 216 8.75 -18.55 -7.29
C SER A 216 7.72 -19.09 -8.29
N ALA A 217 6.87 -18.23 -8.86
CA ALA A 217 5.81 -18.61 -9.79
C ALA A 217 6.11 -18.21 -11.24
N GLY A 218 7.18 -17.45 -11.49
CA GLY A 218 7.49 -16.89 -12.81
C GLY A 218 6.43 -15.91 -13.32
N ALA A 219 5.69 -15.26 -12.42
CA ALA A 219 4.48 -14.52 -12.77
C ALA A 219 4.59 -13.01 -12.50
N LEU A 220 3.90 -12.20 -13.32
CA LEU A 220 3.64 -10.79 -13.03
C LEU A 220 2.28 -10.67 -12.36
N ARG A 221 2.25 -10.10 -11.15
CA ARG A 221 1.01 -9.77 -10.47
C ARG A 221 0.70 -8.29 -10.64
N LEU A 222 -0.47 -7.98 -11.19
CA LEU A 222 -1.04 -6.64 -11.20
C LEU A 222 -2.02 -6.49 -10.04
N LEU A 223 -1.91 -5.37 -9.32
CA LEU A 223 -2.78 -5.06 -8.19
C LEU A 223 -3.60 -3.82 -8.53
N TRP A 224 -4.92 -3.97 -8.43
CA TRP A 224 -5.93 -2.98 -8.79
C TRP A 224 -6.56 -2.42 -7.52
N GLY A 225 -6.20 -1.19 -7.15
CA GLY A 225 -6.75 -0.55 -5.96
C GLY A 225 -8.18 -0.06 -6.15
N GLU A 226 -8.95 -0.08 -5.08
CA GLU A 226 -10.29 0.49 -4.99
C GLU A 226 -10.47 1.04 -3.58
N SER A 227 -11.00 2.27 -3.45
CA SER A 227 -11.15 2.91 -2.14
C SER A 227 -12.59 3.35 -1.87
N LYS A 228 -13.16 2.89 -0.74
CA LYS A 228 -14.47 3.34 -0.25
C LYS A 228 -14.37 3.87 1.17
N CYS A 229 -14.51 5.18 1.28
CA CYS A 229 -14.52 5.92 2.55
C CYS A 229 -15.94 6.44 2.83
N TYR A 230 -16.70 5.71 3.64
CA TYR A 230 -18.11 6.01 3.97
C TYR A 230 -18.34 5.97 5.46
N GLN A 231 -19.30 6.75 5.97
CA GLN A 231 -19.71 6.64 7.37
C GLN A 231 -20.14 5.22 7.74
N SER A 232 -20.96 4.58 6.88
CA SER A 232 -21.43 3.21 7.07
C SER A 232 -20.44 2.19 6.47
N VAL A 233 -19.96 1.26 7.30
CA VAL A 233 -19.12 0.14 6.85
C VAL A 233 -19.86 -0.77 5.86
N GLY A 234 -21.16 -0.95 6.03
CA GLY A 234 -21.98 -1.77 5.12
C GLY A 234 -22.04 -1.14 3.72
N ASP A 235 -22.24 0.18 3.65
CA ASP A 235 -22.28 0.91 2.38
C ASP A 235 -20.91 0.91 1.69
N ALA A 236 -19.82 1.10 2.46
CA ALA A 236 -18.46 1.01 1.94
C ALA A 236 -18.17 -0.37 1.35
N ILE A 237 -18.49 -1.45 2.07
CA ILE A 237 -18.31 -2.84 1.60
C ILE A 237 -19.11 -3.10 0.33
N MET A 238 -20.41 -2.76 0.34
CA MET A 238 -21.30 -2.98 -0.80
C MET A 238 -20.81 -2.23 -2.04
N LYS A 239 -20.44 -0.96 -1.89
CA LYS A 239 -19.93 -0.15 -3.01
C LYS A 239 -18.56 -0.63 -3.49
N ALA A 240 -17.71 -1.15 -2.61
CA ALA A 240 -16.41 -1.68 -3.00
C ALA A 240 -16.57 -2.97 -3.82
N ALA A 241 -17.40 -3.90 -3.36
CA ALA A 241 -17.70 -5.14 -4.08
C ALA A 241 -18.32 -4.87 -5.46
N GLU A 242 -19.26 -3.91 -5.55
CA GLU A 242 -19.82 -3.44 -6.82
C GLU A 242 -18.73 -2.93 -7.77
N SER A 243 -17.85 -2.03 -7.30
CA SER A 243 -16.77 -1.49 -8.14
C SER A 243 -15.75 -2.56 -8.57
N VAL A 244 -15.41 -3.51 -7.69
CA VAL A 244 -14.55 -4.64 -8.06
C VAL A 244 -15.21 -5.52 -9.12
N ALA A 245 -16.50 -5.86 -8.97
CA ALA A 245 -17.24 -6.64 -9.96
C ALA A 245 -17.19 -5.99 -11.34
N GLU A 246 -17.37 -4.67 -11.42
CA GLU A 246 -17.26 -3.95 -12.68
C GLU A 246 -15.82 -3.90 -13.20
N ASN A 247 -14.82 -3.68 -12.33
CA ASN A 247 -13.40 -3.53 -12.73
C ASN A 247 -12.79 -4.81 -13.31
N VAL A 248 -13.30 -5.99 -12.92
CA VAL A 248 -12.85 -7.28 -13.45
C VAL A 248 -13.59 -7.70 -14.73
N GLU A 249 -14.53 -6.89 -15.22
CA GLU A 249 -15.12 -7.09 -16.55
C GLU A 249 -14.06 -6.92 -17.65
N ASN A 250 -14.12 -7.76 -18.69
CA ASN A 250 -13.10 -7.83 -19.74
C ASN A 250 -12.81 -6.46 -20.39
N ASP A 251 -13.83 -5.66 -20.68
CA ASP A 251 -13.65 -4.37 -21.36
C ASP A 251 -12.95 -3.35 -20.46
N LYS A 252 -13.28 -3.32 -19.16
CA LYS A 252 -12.59 -2.45 -18.20
C LYS A 252 -11.15 -2.91 -17.97
N MET A 253 -10.93 -4.21 -17.83
CA MET A 253 -9.59 -4.76 -17.69
C MET A 253 -8.72 -4.49 -18.92
N ALA A 254 -9.27 -4.62 -20.12
CA ALA A 254 -8.56 -4.29 -21.37
C ALA A 254 -8.18 -2.80 -21.44
N HIS A 255 -9.07 -1.90 -21.00
CA HIS A 255 -8.75 -0.47 -20.91
C HIS A 255 -7.62 -0.20 -19.91
N GLU A 256 -7.65 -0.86 -18.75
CA GLU A 256 -6.60 -0.73 -17.73
C GLU A 256 -5.23 -1.23 -18.21
N LEU A 257 -5.19 -2.37 -18.90
CA LEU A 257 -3.97 -2.88 -19.51
C LEU A 257 -3.40 -1.93 -20.56
N PHE A 258 -4.27 -1.34 -21.41
CA PHE A 258 -3.85 -0.32 -22.36
C PHE A 258 -3.21 0.90 -21.67
N LEU A 259 -3.76 1.35 -20.53
CA LEU A 259 -3.15 2.44 -19.76
C LEU A 259 -1.75 2.07 -19.25
N ILE A 260 -1.53 0.82 -18.84
CA ILE A 260 -0.21 0.33 -18.43
C ILE A 260 0.76 0.38 -19.60
N GLU A 261 0.39 -0.19 -20.75
CA GLU A 261 1.25 -0.21 -21.94
C GLU A 261 1.70 1.20 -22.36
N GLN A 262 0.82 2.20 -22.26
CA GLN A 262 1.12 3.57 -22.67
C GLN A 262 1.84 4.40 -21.60
N HIS A 263 1.66 4.09 -20.31
CA HIS A 263 2.00 5.00 -19.23
C HIS A 263 2.75 4.38 -18.05
N ALA A 264 3.09 3.09 -18.09
CA ALA A 264 3.95 2.47 -17.09
C ALA A 264 5.25 3.24 -16.92
N ASP A 265 5.62 3.51 -15.66
CA ASP A 265 6.89 4.14 -15.33
C ASP A 265 7.93 3.07 -15.01
N LEU A 266 8.55 2.56 -16.08
CA LEU A 266 9.65 1.58 -16.02
C LEU A 266 11.03 2.23 -15.97
N ASP A 267 11.12 3.56 -15.91
CA ASP A 267 12.41 4.24 -15.91
C ASP A 267 13.20 3.84 -14.65
N GLY A 268 14.52 3.70 -14.77
CA GLY A 268 15.38 3.18 -13.71
C GLY A 268 15.20 1.70 -13.36
N PHE A 269 14.37 0.93 -14.07
CA PHE A 269 14.30 -0.53 -13.90
C PHE A 269 15.43 -1.20 -14.70
N PRO A 270 15.92 -2.38 -14.28
CA PRO A 270 16.75 -3.23 -15.13
C PRO A 270 16.08 -3.49 -16.49
N GLU A 271 16.86 -3.60 -17.55
CA GLU A 271 16.36 -3.82 -18.90
C GLU A 271 15.59 -5.14 -19.00
N GLU A 272 16.11 -6.19 -18.35
CA GLU A 272 15.51 -7.51 -18.29
C GLU A 272 14.14 -7.48 -17.59
N LEU A 273 14.02 -6.68 -16.51
CA LEU A 273 12.76 -6.49 -15.80
C LEU A 273 11.73 -5.74 -16.67
N SER A 274 12.18 -4.68 -17.34
CA SER A 274 11.32 -3.88 -18.21
C SER A 274 10.79 -4.73 -19.36
N ALA A 275 11.66 -5.51 -20.00
CA ALA A 275 11.27 -6.44 -21.06
C ALA A 275 10.32 -7.53 -20.55
N ALA A 276 10.59 -8.11 -19.36
CA ALA A 276 9.72 -9.11 -18.77
C ALA A 276 8.30 -8.55 -18.51
N ILE A 277 8.19 -7.36 -17.91
CA ILE A 277 6.88 -6.71 -17.67
C ILE A 277 6.12 -6.54 -19.00
N LEU A 278 6.79 -6.08 -20.06
CA LEU A 278 6.14 -5.92 -21.37
C LEU A 278 5.70 -7.27 -21.96
N ASP A 279 6.50 -8.32 -21.84
CA ASP A 279 6.11 -9.67 -22.28
C ASP A 279 4.86 -10.20 -21.55
N PHE A 280 4.72 -9.93 -20.26
CA PHE A 280 3.52 -10.33 -19.49
C PHE A 280 2.26 -9.54 -19.88
N LEU A 281 2.43 -8.35 -20.47
CA LEU A 281 1.33 -7.50 -20.91
C LEU A 281 0.90 -7.82 -22.35
N ASP A 282 1.80 -8.32 -23.20
CA ASP A 282 1.52 -8.66 -24.59
C ASP A 282 0.61 -9.91 -24.72
N PRO A 283 -0.66 -9.76 -25.18
CA PRO A 283 -1.59 -10.89 -25.31
C PRO A 283 -1.17 -11.93 -26.36
N TYR A 284 -0.18 -11.63 -27.20
CA TYR A 284 0.39 -12.55 -28.17
C TYR A 284 1.66 -13.26 -27.69
N ASN A 285 2.14 -12.94 -26.50
CA ASN A 285 3.26 -13.61 -25.84
C ASN A 285 2.76 -14.70 -24.88
N GLU A 286 3.37 -15.89 -24.90
CA GLU A 286 2.99 -17.00 -24.01
C GLU A 286 3.08 -16.64 -22.53
N LYS A 287 4.01 -15.75 -22.15
CA LYS A 287 4.16 -15.26 -20.77
C LYS A 287 2.92 -14.51 -20.27
N SER A 288 2.09 -13.94 -21.13
CA SER A 288 0.85 -13.28 -20.70
C SER A 288 -0.11 -14.22 -19.95
N ASN A 289 -0.03 -15.53 -20.18
CA ASN A 289 -0.78 -16.53 -19.42
C ASN A 289 -0.34 -16.66 -17.95
N GLN A 290 0.81 -16.09 -17.60
CA GLN A 290 1.36 -16.03 -16.24
C GLN A 290 1.12 -14.64 -15.60
N ARG A 291 0.27 -13.80 -16.20
CA ARG A 291 -0.22 -12.59 -15.54
C ARG A 291 -1.31 -12.95 -14.53
N LEU A 292 -1.16 -12.45 -13.32
CA LEU A 292 -2.11 -12.62 -12.23
C LEU A 292 -2.74 -11.27 -11.89
N ASP A 293 -4.06 -11.25 -11.71
CA ASP A 293 -4.81 -10.06 -11.36
C ASP A 293 -5.26 -10.15 -9.89
N THR A 294 -5.07 -9.06 -9.15
CA THR A 294 -5.38 -8.99 -7.72
C THR A 294 -6.15 -7.72 -7.43
N SER A 295 -7.35 -7.84 -6.87
CA SER A 295 -8.11 -6.68 -6.42
C SER A 295 -7.70 -6.28 -5.01
N VAL A 296 -7.63 -4.98 -4.75
CA VAL A 296 -7.34 -4.44 -3.42
C VAL A 296 -8.43 -3.45 -3.02
N MET A 297 -9.17 -3.73 -1.95
CA MET A 297 -10.22 -2.86 -1.43
C MET A 297 -9.78 -2.18 -0.14
N LEU A 298 -9.83 -0.85 -0.08
CA LEU A 298 -9.81 -0.11 1.17
C LEU A 298 -11.23 0.21 1.62
N ILE A 299 -11.55 -0.18 2.85
CA ILE A 299 -12.79 0.10 3.54
C ILE A 299 -12.48 0.98 4.75
N ALA A 300 -12.65 2.29 4.60
CA ALA A 300 -12.52 3.25 5.70
C ALA A 300 -13.91 3.71 6.17
N PHE A 301 -14.16 3.65 7.48
CA PHE A 301 -15.50 3.84 8.02
C PHE A 301 -15.53 4.41 9.45
N ASP A 302 -16.66 5.03 9.81
CA ASP A 302 -16.89 5.52 11.17
C ASP A 302 -17.10 4.32 12.09
N PHE A 303 -16.28 4.20 13.13
CA PHE A 303 -16.35 3.06 14.03
C PHE A 303 -16.77 3.46 15.44
N ASP A 304 -17.94 2.98 15.87
CA ASP A 304 -18.54 3.29 17.17
C ASP A 304 -17.65 2.93 18.37
N ALA A 305 -16.65 2.05 18.19
CA ALA A 305 -15.69 1.72 19.24
C ALA A 305 -14.92 2.95 19.74
N PHE A 306 -14.72 3.99 18.92
CA PHE A 306 -14.08 5.23 19.39
C PHE A 306 -14.89 5.92 20.49
N ALA A 307 -16.23 5.91 20.40
CA ALA A 307 -17.09 6.48 21.45
C ALA A 307 -17.09 5.62 22.73
N LYS A 308 -16.87 4.30 22.60
CA LYS A 308 -16.82 3.35 23.73
C LYS A 308 -15.55 3.46 24.58
N LEU A 309 -14.58 4.29 24.17
CA LEU A 309 -13.36 4.55 24.94
C LEU A 309 -13.56 5.61 26.03
N GLU A 310 -14.73 6.23 26.13
CA GLU A 310 -15.04 7.19 27.19
C GLU A 310 -14.86 6.54 28.58
N GLY A 311 -14.08 7.19 29.44
CA GLY A 311 -13.79 6.69 30.79
C GLY A 311 -12.70 5.61 30.87
N VAL A 312 -12.18 5.11 29.74
CA VAL A 312 -11.02 4.19 29.73
C VAL A 312 -9.74 4.96 30.09
N ALA A 313 -8.84 4.34 30.85
CA ALA A 313 -7.55 4.96 31.17
C ALA A 313 -6.71 5.20 29.90
N PRO A 314 -6.07 6.38 29.71
CA PRO A 314 -5.36 6.72 28.47
C PRO A 314 -4.32 5.71 27.99
N ASP A 315 -3.65 5.00 28.91
CA ASP A 315 -2.64 3.97 28.66
C ASP A 315 -3.24 2.63 28.23
N LYS A 316 -4.56 2.44 28.39
CA LYS A 316 -5.29 1.20 28.03
C LYS A 316 -6.17 1.35 26.81
N MET A 317 -6.48 2.57 26.39
CA MET A 317 -7.42 2.84 25.29
C MET A 317 -7.07 2.13 23.99
N GLU A 318 -5.79 2.10 23.61
CA GLU A 318 -5.35 1.44 22.37
C GLU A 318 -5.63 -0.07 22.39
N ALA A 319 -5.34 -0.73 23.51
CA ALA A 319 -5.61 -2.15 23.69
C ALA A 319 -7.11 -2.47 23.67
N VAL A 320 -7.92 -1.65 24.37
CA VAL A 320 -9.39 -1.81 24.38
C VAL A 320 -9.98 -1.56 22.99
N PHE A 321 -9.47 -0.56 22.25
CA PHE A 321 -9.88 -0.33 20.88
C PHE A 321 -9.53 -1.51 19.96
N ALA A 322 -8.31 -2.04 20.09
CA ALA A 322 -7.87 -3.20 19.32
C ALA A 322 -8.76 -4.43 19.57
N GLU A 323 -9.12 -4.69 20.83
CA GLU A 323 -10.07 -5.75 21.20
C GLU A 323 -11.46 -5.54 20.57
N HIS A 324 -11.98 -4.31 20.57
CA HIS A 324 -13.24 -4.01 19.89
C HIS A 324 -13.19 -4.25 18.39
N LEU A 325 -12.07 -3.90 17.74
CA LEU A 325 -11.88 -4.16 16.31
C LEU A 325 -11.76 -5.66 16.03
N GLU A 326 -10.95 -6.39 16.81
CA GLU A 326 -10.82 -7.84 16.73
C GLU A 326 -12.17 -8.56 16.83
N ASN A 327 -12.99 -8.16 17.81
CA ASN A 327 -14.32 -8.71 18.01
C ASN A 327 -15.30 -8.40 16.87
N ALA A 328 -15.07 -7.31 16.11
CA ALA A 328 -15.89 -6.95 14.95
C ALA A 328 -15.48 -7.69 13.66
N LEU A 329 -14.23 -8.18 13.56
CA LEU A 329 -13.71 -8.77 12.32
C LEU A 329 -14.51 -9.96 11.78
N PRO A 330 -15.04 -10.90 12.59
CA PRO A 330 -15.85 -12.00 12.07
C PRO A 330 -17.07 -11.52 11.29
N ASP A 331 -17.79 -10.52 11.81
CA ASP A 331 -18.95 -9.92 11.14
C ASP A 331 -18.54 -9.15 9.88
N LEU A 332 -17.46 -8.37 9.95
CA LEU A 332 -16.95 -7.64 8.78
C LEU A 332 -16.54 -8.58 7.63
N LYS A 333 -15.91 -9.72 7.94
CA LYS A 333 -15.57 -10.76 6.96
C LYS A 333 -16.81 -11.37 6.31
N ALA A 334 -17.81 -11.73 7.12
CA ALA A 334 -19.06 -12.28 6.60
C ALA A 334 -19.78 -11.29 5.68
N ARG A 335 -19.74 -9.99 6.00
CA ARG A 335 -20.30 -8.94 5.14
C ARG A 335 -19.55 -8.78 3.83
N ILE A 336 -18.22 -8.90 3.83
CA ILE A 336 -17.41 -8.93 2.59
C ILE A 336 -17.85 -10.11 1.73
N ASP A 337 -17.89 -11.32 2.29
CA ASP A 337 -18.23 -12.53 1.54
C ASP A 337 -19.64 -12.42 0.92
N ALA A 338 -20.62 -11.95 1.69
CA ALA A 338 -21.98 -11.73 1.21
C ALA A 338 -22.07 -10.64 0.13
N ALA A 339 -21.28 -9.56 0.23
CA ALA A 339 -21.27 -8.51 -0.78
C ALA A 339 -20.61 -8.96 -2.08
N LEU A 340 -19.51 -9.71 -2.00
CA LEU A 340 -18.85 -10.31 -3.16
C LEU A 340 -19.77 -11.31 -3.87
N GLU A 341 -20.49 -12.15 -3.11
CA GLU A 341 -21.49 -13.07 -3.68
C GLU A 341 -22.64 -12.31 -4.35
N LYS A 342 -23.19 -11.30 -3.66
CA LYS A 342 -24.31 -10.49 -4.17
C LYS A 342 -23.98 -9.79 -5.50
N HIS A 343 -22.75 -9.31 -5.66
CA HIS A 343 -22.29 -8.67 -6.89
C HIS A 343 -21.67 -9.65 -7.90
N ALA A 344 -21.72 -10.96 -7.62
CA ALA A 344 -21.14 -12.01 -8.46
C ALA A 344 -19.66 -11.78 -8.79
N VAL A 345 -18.89 -11.27 -7.82
CA VAL A 345 -17.45 -11.04 -8.00
C VAL A 345 -16.76 -12.40 -8.20
N PRO A 346 -16.07 -12.61 -9.34
CA PRO A 346 -15.40 -13.88 -9.63
C PRO A 346 -14.35 -14.22 -8.58
N VAL A 347 -14.03 -15.51 -8.47
CA VAL A 347 -12.96 -16.00 -7.58
C VAL A 347 -11.61 -15.59 -8.15
N HIS A 348 -10.88 -14.74 -7.42
CA HIS A 348 -9.55 -14.27 -7.75
C HIS A 348 -8.89 -13.69 -6.49
N ASP A 349 -7.58 -13.54 -6.50
CA ASP A 349 -6.85 -13.02 -5.33
C ASP A 349 -7.31 -11.61 -4.97
N LEU A 350 -7.72 -11.42 -3.71
CA LEU A 350 -8.35 -10.20 -3.26
C LEU A 350 -7.86 -9.81 -1.87
N HIS A 351 -7.38 -8.59 -1.72
CA HIS A 351 -6.96 -8.02 -0.45
C HIS A 351 -7.96 -6.99 0.06
N VAL A 352 -8.41 -7.13 1.32
CA VAL A 352 -9.31 -6.16 1.97
C VAL A 352 -8.58 -5.49 3.12
N PHE A 353 -8.44 -4.18 3.04
CA PHE A 353 -7.94 -3.33 4.11
C PHE A 353 -9.10 -2.67 4.84
N PHE A 354 -9.26 -2.96 6.13
CA PHE A 354 -10.16 -2.22 7.02
C PHE A 354 -9.39 -1.12 7.74
N LEU A 355 -9.96 0.08 7.74
CA LEU A 355 -9.46 1.24 8.47
C LEU A 355 -10.62 1.97 9.19
N PRO A 356 -11.02 1.52 10.39
CA PRO A 356 -11.92 2.29 11.24
C PRO A 356 -11.31 3.64 11.62
N VAL A 357 -12.12 4.70 11.53
CA VAL A 357 -11.77 6.07 11.93
C VAL A 357 -12.85 6.67 12.84
N PRO A 358 -12.55 7.71 13.63
CA PRO A 358 -13.58 8.38 14.44
C PRO A 358 -14.66 9.05 13.59
N SER A 359 -14.26 9.63 12.46
CA SER A 359 -15.16 10.18 11.46
C SER A 359 -14.45 10.33 10.12
N VAL A 360 -14.96 9.66 9.09
CA VAL A 360 -14.53 9.79 7.69
C VAL A 360 -14.73 11.23 7.20
N ALA A 361 -15.84 11.87 7.59
CA ALA A 361 -16.13 13.24 7.21
C ALA A 361 -15.08 14.21 7.76
N ALA A 362 -14.76 14.11 9.06
CA ALA A 362 -13.75 14.96 9.69
C ALA A 362 -12.34 14.70 9.11
N MET A 363 -12.00 13.44 8.82
CA MET A 363 -10.72 13.11 8.20
C MET A 363 -10.60 13.68 6.78
N ARG A 364 -11.67 13.60 5.99
CA ARG A 364 -11.75 14.20 4.65
C ARG A 364 -11.58 15.72 4.70
N GLU A 365 -12.33 16.38 5.57
CA GLU A 365 -12.26 17.84 5.76
C GLU A 365 -10.85 18.27 6.17
N ARG A 366 -10.21 17.52 7.09
CA ARG A 366 -8.83 17.77 7.52
C ARG A 366 -7.85 17.67 6.36
N PHE A 367 -7.91 16.59 5.60
CA PHE A 367 -7.05 16.39 4.43
C PHE A 367 -7.24 17.50 3.40
N GLN A 368 -8.48 17.83 3.07
CA GLN A 368 -8.84 18.92 2.15
C GLN A 368 -8.33 20.28 2.64
N THR A 369 -8.48 20.58 3.92
CA THR A 369 -7.96 21.81 4.53
C THR A 369 -6.44 21.91 4.40
N GLN A 370 -5.71 20.84 4.68
CA GLN A 370 -4.24 20.84 4.62
C GLN A 370 -3.70 21.04 3.22
N ILE A 371 -4.34 20.45 2.22
CA ILE A 371 -3.93 20.68 0.83
C ILE A 371 -4.41 22.04 0.32
N GLY A 372 -5.24 22.78 1.06
CA GLY A 372 -5.83 24.06 0.64
C GLY A 372 -6.90 23.88 -0.43
N TRP A 373 -7.72 22.84 -0.30
CA TRP A 373 -8.91 22.62 -1.11
C TRP A 373 -10.07 23.44 -0.56
N THR A 374 -10.46 24.50 -1.26
CA THR A 374 -11.69 25.24 -1.00
C THR A 374 -12.80 24.64 -1.85
N ALA A 375 -13.86 24.17 -1.19
CA ALA A 375 -15.07 23.61 -1.81
C ALA A 375 -15.77 24.61 -2.73
#